data_AF-A0A2W6V7R0-F1
#
_entry.id   AF-A0A2W6V7R0-F1
#
_cell.length_a   1.000
_cell.length_b   1.000
_cell.length_c   1.000
_cell.angle_alpha   90.00
_cell.angle_beta   90.00
_cell.angle_gamma   90.00
#
_symmetry.space_group_name_H-M   'P 1'
#
loop_
_entity.id
_entity.type
_entity.pdbx_description
1 polymer ?
#
loop_
_entity_poly.entity_id
_entity_poly.type
_entity_poly.pdbx_seq_one_letter_code
_entity_poly.pdbx_strand_id
1 'polypeptide(L)' 'MSRTMKIAGGAALAGMMMTVAIVSASQRPAPAASPPAARESAADPITADMRRCRTLTMPDSGCEAAWEAKRRRFFGKDEQ' A
#
# COMPACT_ATOMS: atom_id res chain seq x y z
N MET A 1 -17.79 12.49 -37.48
CA MET A 1 -17.83 12.17 -36.03
C MET A 1 -18.35 13.39 -35.27
N SER A 2 -19.57 13.35 -34.73
CA SER A 2 -20.18 14.52 -34.07
C SER A 2 -19.40 14.89 -32.79
N ARG A 3 -19.13 16.17 -32.57
CA ARG A 3 -18.38 16.69 -31.40
C ARG A 3 -18.99 16.21 -30.07
N THR A 4 -20.32 16.10 -30.04
CA THR A 4 -21.10 15.61 -28.90
C THR A 4 -20.74 14.17 -28.50
N MET A 5 -20.46 13.31 -29.48
CA MET A 5 -20.06 11.92 -29.25
C MET A 5 -18.65 11.82 -28.66
N LYS A 6 -17.74 12.74 -29.03
CA LYS A 6 -16.38 12.81 -28.47
C LYS A 6 -16.40 13.31 -27.02
N ILE A 7 -17.26 14.28 -26.71
CA ILE A 7 -17.41 14.83 -25.36
C ILE A 7 -18.06 13.79 -24.43
N ALA A 8 -19.14 13.14 -24.87
CA ALA A 8 -19.81 12.10 -24.09
C ALA A 8 -18.87 10.91 -23.79
N GLY A 9 -18.09 10.46 -24.78
CA GLY A 9 -17.10 9.41 -24.59
C GLY A 9 -15.98 9.80 -23.61
N GLY A 10 -15.47 11.03 -23.72
CA GLY A 10 -14.44 11.54 -22.81
C GLY A 10 -14.92 11.65 -21.36
N ALA A 11 -16.15 12.15 -21.15
CA ALA A 11 -16.73 12.27 -19.82
C ALA A 11 -16.96 10.90 -19.16
N ALA A 12 -17.41 9.91 -19.91
CA ALA A 12 -17.63 8.55 -19.39
C ALA A 12 -16.31 7.90 -18.94
N LEU A 13 -15.24 8.03 -19.74
CA LEU A 13 -13.93 7.48 -19.39
C LEU A 13 -13.34 8.17 -18.14
N ALA A 14 -13.44 9.50 -18.07
CA ALA A 14 -12.99 10.25 -16.90
C ALA A 14 -13.73 9.83 -15.62
N GLY A 15 -15.05 9.68 -15.70
CA GLY A 15 -15.85 9.19 -14.58
C GLY A 15 -15.44 7.79 -14.12
N MET A 16 -15.20 6.87 -15.07
CA MET A 16 -14.76 5.51 -14.75
C MET A 16 -13.36 5.45 -14.13
N MET A 17 -12.43 6.30 -14.58
CA MET A 17 -11.12 6.40 -13.93
C MET A 17 -11.23 6.94 -12.49
N MET A 18 -12.09 7.94 -12.28
CA MET A 18 -12.31 8.52 -10.95
C MET A 18 -12.88 7.51 -9.96
N THR A 19 -13.86 6.69 -10.38
CA THR A 19 -14.43 5.65 -9.51
C THR A 19 -13.40 4.58 -9.16
N VAL A 20 -12.59 4.14 -10.13
CA VAL A 20 -11.48 3.18 -9.87
C VAL A 20 -10.48 3.75 -8.87
N ALA A 21 -10.09 5.02 -9.01
CA ALA A 21 -9.18 5.68 -8.09
C ALA A 21 -9.71 5.69 -6.65
N ILE A 22 -10.99 6.07 -6.47
CA ILE A 22 -11.67 6.10 -5.17
C ILE A 22 -11.76 4.69 -4.57
N VAL A 23 -12.15 3.69 -5.37
CA VAL A 23 -12.22 2.29 -4.91
C VAL A 23 -10.84 1.83 -4.46
N SER A 24 -9.78 2.05 -5.24
CA SER A 24 -8.43 1.64 -4.85
C SER A 24 -7.94 2.31 -3.56
N ALA A 25 -8.26 3.60 -3.37
CA ALA A 25 -7.87 4.36 -2.18
C ALA A 25 -8.69 3.95 -0.94
N SER A 26 -9.93 3.51 -1.13
CA SER A 26 -10.84 3.10 -0.05
C SER A 26 -10.79 1.62 0.27
N GLN A 27 -10.19 0.80 -0.60
CA GLN A 27 -10.06 -0.63 -0.38
C GLN A 27 -9.08 -0.87 0.77
N ARG A 28 -9.62 -1.17 1.95
CA ARG A 28 -8.83 -1.80 3.01
C ARG A 28 -8.38 -3.16 2.50
N PRO A 29 -7.12 -3.57 2.72
CA PRO A 29 -6.69 -4.92 2.38
C PRO A 29 -7.68 -5.90 3.00
N ALA A 30 -8.30 -6.75 2.17
CA ALA A 30 -9.06 -7.88 2.67
C ALA A 30 -8.16 -8.64 3.65
N PRO A 31 -8.68 -9.14 4.79
CA PRO A 31 -7.89 -10.01 5.65
C PRO A 31 -7.48 -11.20 4.79
N ALA A 32 -6.21 -11.25 4.38
CA ALA A 32 -5.68 -12.41 3.71
C ALA A 32 -5.92 -13.60 4.65
N ALA A 33 -6.49 -14.69 4.12
CA ALA A 33 -6.55 -15.94 4.84
C ALA A 33 -5.16 -16.21 5.39
N SER A 34 -5.05 -16.31 6.73
CA SER A 34 -3.77 -16.37 7.40
C SER A 34 -2.93 -17.50 6.79
N PRO A 35 -1.75 -17.21 6.21
CA PRO A 35 -0.83 -18.28 5.85
C PRO A 35 -0.53 -19.10 7.11
N PRO A 36 -0.21 -20.41 6.98
CA PRO A 36 0.20 -21.21 8.12
C PRO A 36 1.26 -20.41 8.88
N ALA A 37 1.05 -20.21 10.18
CA ALA A 37 1.84 -19.32 11.01
C ALA A 37 3.33 -19.57 10.71
N ALA A 38 3.93 -18.69 9.92
CA ALA A 38 5.37 -18.61 9.83
C ALA A 38 5.77 -18.37 11.27
N ARG A 39 6.56 -19.30 11.83
CA ARG A 39 7.05 -19.26 13.21
C ARG A 39 7.26 -17.80 13.53
N GLU A 40 6.49 -17.30 14.49
CA GLU A 40 6.65 -15.94 14.98
C GLU A 40 8.06 -15.92 15.56
N SER A 41 9.04 -15.62 14.72
CA SER A 41 10.41 -15.40 15.09
C SER A 41 10.32 -14.21 16.00
N ALA A 42 10.23 -14.51 17.30
CA ALA A 42 10.05 -13.62 18.43
C ALA A 42 10.08 -12.15 18.02
N ALA A 43 8.90 -11.56 17.83
CA ALA A 43 8.69 -10.12 17.67
C ALA A 43 9.86 -9.40 16.98
N ASP A 44 10.08 -9.64 15.68
CA ASP A 44 11.06 -8.86 14.92
C ASP A 44 10.80 -7.36 15.17
N PRO A 45 11.74 -6.62 15.79
CA PRO A 45 11.51 -5.24 16.21
C PRO A 45 11.08 -4.35 15.02
N ILE A 46 11.55 -4.69 13.81
CA ILE A 46 11.19 -3.98 12.58
C ILE A 46 9.69 -4.14 12.26
N THR A 47 9.10 -5.30 12.57
CA THR A 47 7.67 -5.56 12.35
C THR A 47 6.80 -4.88 13.41
N ALA A 48 7.30 -4.76 14.64
CA ALA A 48 6.63 -4.00 15.70
C ALA A 48 6.58 -2.50 15.36
N ASP A 49 7.69 -1.93 14.91
CA ASP A 49 7.77 -0.52 14.49
C ASP A 49 6.86 -0.23 13.29
N MET A 50 6.84 -1.10 12.28
CA MET A 50 5.91 -0.96 11.14
C MET A 50 4.44 -0.91 11.53
N ARG A 51 4.01 -1.62 12.58
CA ARG A 51 2.63 -1.56 13.08
C ARG A 51 2.33 -0.21 13.74
N ARG A 52 3.28 0.32 14.51
CA ARG A 52 3.17 1.65 15.14
C ARG A 52 3.15 2.76 14.08
N CYS A 53 3.99 2.67 13.07
CA CYS A 53 4.06 3.67 11.99
C CYS A 53 2.75 3.85 11.23
N ARG A 54 1.93 2.80 11.14
CA ARG A 54 0.62 2.86 10.47
C ARG A 54 -0.38 3.79 11.18
N THR A 55 -0.19 4.08 12.46
CA THR A 55 -1.10 4.95 13.23
C THR A 55 -0.65 6.40 13.24
N LEU A 56 0.53 6.72 12.71
CA LEU A 56 1.03 8.08 12.64
C LEU A 56 0.48 8.81 11.41
N THR A 57 -0.02 10.03 11.61
CA THR A 57 -0.56 10.90 10.56
C THR A 57 0.40 12.03 10.17
N MET A 58 1.54 12.12 10.85
CA MET A 58 2.62 13.06 10.58
C MET A 58 3.87 12.27 10.18
N PRO A 59 4.69 12.77 9.24
CA PRO A 59 5.95 12.11 8.87
C PRO A 59 6.85 11.90 10.08
N ASP A 60 7.50 10.73 10.13
CA ASP A 60 8.31 10.29 11.27
C ASP A 60 9.55 9.58 10.78
N SER A 61 10.72 10.20 11.03
CA SER A 61 12.03 9.71 10.61
C SER A 61 12.33 8.27 11.07
N GLY A 62 11.79 7.85 12.22
CA GLY A 62 11.93 6.48 12.70
C GLY A 62 11.17 5.49 11.83
N CYS A 63 9.98 5.88 11.36
CA CYS A 63 9.17 5.08 10.46
C CYS A 63 9.77 4.94 9.06
N GLU A 64 10.36 6.00 8.51
CA GLU A 64 11.07 5.90 7.23
C GLU A 64 12.29 4.98 7.33
N ALA A 65 13.05 5.05 8.42
CA ALA A 65 14.20 4.17 8.66
C ALA A 65 13.79 2.70 8.81
N ALA A 66 12.73 2.42 9.57
CA ALA A 66 12.20 1.06 9.74
C ALA A 66 11.69 0.48 8.42
N TRP A 67 11.09 1.30 7.55
CA TRP A 67 10.63 0.87 6.23
C TRP A 67 11.80 0.47 5.33
N GLU A 68 12.85 1.29 5.29
CA GLU A 68 14.04 1.01 4.51
C GLU A 68 14.75 -0.27 4.97
N ALA A 69 14.85 -0.49 6.28
CA ALA A 69 15.38 -1.74 6.83
C ALA A 69 14.57 -2.96 6.37
N LYS A 70 13.23 -2.91 6.48
CA LYS A 70 12.37 -4.01 6.03
C LYS A 70 12.47 -4.24 4.52
N ARG A 71 12.56 -3.16 3.75
CA ARG A 71 12.68 -3.20 2.29
C ARG A 71 13.98 -3.85 1.86
N ARG A 72 15.11 -3.48 2.45
CA ARG A 72 16.41 -4.10 2.16
C ARG A 72 16.42 -5.59 2.46
N ARG A 73 15.88 -5.99 3.62
CA ARG A 73 15.74 -7.39 4.02
C ARG A 73 14.87 -8.19 3.05
N PHE A 74 13.75 -7.62 2.59
CA PHE A 74 12.88 -8.26 1.62
C PHE A 74 13.60 -8.56 0.29
N PHE A 75 14.49 -7.66 -0.14
CA PHE A 75 15.29 -7.85 -1.35
C PHE A 75 16.60 -8.63 -1.10
N GLY A 76 16.80 -9.21 0.08
CA GLY A 76 18.02 -9.96 0.41
C GLY A 76 19.30 -9.12 0.39
N LYS A 77 19.19 -7.78 0.48
CA LYS A 77 20.33 -6.86 0.37
C LYS A 77 21.19 -6.80 1.63
N ASP A 78 20.72 -7.36 2.73
CA ASP A 78 21.44 -7.42 4.00
C ASP A 78 22.28 -8.72 4.14
N GLU A 79 22.23 -9.62 3.15
CA GLU A 79 22.99 -10.90 3.14
C GLU A 79 24.23 -10.88 2.22
N GLN A 80 24.69 -9.69 1.79
CA GLN A 80 25.89 -9.51 0.97
C GLN A 80 27.04 -8.88 1.74
#